data_AF-A0A7Y0UT94-F1
#
_entry.id   AF-A0A7Y0UT94-F1
#
_cell.length_a   1.000
_cell.length_b   1.000
_cell.length_c   1.000
_cell.angle_alpha   90.00
_cell.angle_beta   90.00
_cell.angle_gamma   90.00
#
_symmetry.space_group_name_H-M   'P 1'
#
loop_
_entity.id
_entity.type
_entity.pdbx_description
1 polymer ?
#
loop_
_entity_poly.entity_id
_entity_poly.type
_entity_poly.pdbx_seq_one_letter_code
_entity_poly.pdbx_strand_id
1 'polypeptide(L)'
;MEYVNSLVAAAAAAEDKNPLLPAMYDIVWSAIIFAIILFVVVKVALPKYNTLADERAMKLQEGLDATTKAHEESQKAESRIAAELTEAKAEAAKIRDQAVAQAEDIVARAQARAEQEAKRIIETAQRQIEAERVAAEQSLRAEVGGLATQLAEKIVGEQLKDEALSARVVDRFLDELDKQVAAV
;
A
#
# COMPACT_ATOMS: atom_id res chain seq x y z
N MET A 1 -62.06 16.76 -117.78
CA MET A 1 -62.87 15.93 -116.88
C MET A 1 -62.18 14.59 -116.67
N GLU A 2 -60.99 14.57 -116.06
CA GLU A 2 -60.26 13.30 -115.81
C GLU A 2 -59.29 13.42 -114.62
N TYR A 3 -58.71 14.60 -114.39
CA TYR A 3 -57.77 14.82 -113.27
C TYR A 3 -58.41 15.03 -111.89
N VAL A 4 -59.69 15.42 -111.82
CA VAL A 4 -60.37 15.63 -110.52
C VAL A 4 -60.85 14.30 -109.93
N ASN A 5 -61.12 13.29 -110.79
CA ASN A 5 -61.62 11.99 -110.35
C ASN A 5 -60.52 11.09 -109.76
N SER A 6 -59.26 11.27 -110.16
CA SER A 6 -58.12 10.53 -109.57
C SER A 6 -57.71 11.05 -108.20
N LEU A 7 -57.95 12.33 -107.91
CA LEU A 7 -57.74 12.91 -106.57
C LEU A 7 -58.84 12.49 -105.58
N VAL A 8 -60.07 12.30 -106.05
CA VAL A 8 -61.16 11.72 -105.23
C VAL A 8 -60.97 10.21 -105.02
N ALA A 9 -60.40 9.50 -106.00
CA ALA A 9 -60.06 8.08 -105.86
C ALA A 9 -58.88 7.80 -104.89
N ALA A 10 -57.93 8.73 -104.74
CA ALA A 10 -56.85 8.63 -103.75
C ALA A 10 -57.34 8.93 -102.31
N ALA A 11 -58.48 9.60 -102.14
CA ALA A 11 -59.10 9.86 -100.84
C ALA A 11 -60.09 8.76 -100.40
N ALA A 12 -60.46 7.84 -101.32
CA ALA A 12 -61.50 6.83 -101.10
C ALA A 12 -60.96 5.43 -100.77
N ALA A 13 -59.64 5.24 -100.63
CA ALA A 13 -59.03 4.03 -100.07
C ALA A 13 -58.63 4.26 -98.61
N ALA A 14 -59.61 4.65 -97.80
CA ALA A 14 -59.52 4.58 -96.35
C ALA A 14 -59.62 3.10 -95.93
N GLU A 15 -58.49 2.39 -95.96
CA GLU A 15 -58.34 1.20 -95.12
C GLU A 15 -58.16 1.66 -93.67
N ASP A 16 -59.00 1.10 -92.82
CA ASP A 16 -59.29 1.43 -91.44
C ASP A 16 -58.08 1.25 -90.50
N LYS A 17 -57.09 2.14 -90.58
CA LYS A 17 -55.96 2.21 -89.64
C LYS A 17 -55.94 3.55 -88.94
N ASN A 18 -56.66 3.57 -87.83
CA ASN A 18 -56.78 4.66 -86.88
C ASN A 18 -55.38 5.14 -86.42
N PRO A 19 -54.86 6.29 -86.87
CA PRO A 19 -53.46 6.70 -86.68
C PRO A 19 -53.09 7.10 -85.24
N LEU A 20 -54.06 7.08 -84.33
CA LEU A 20 -53.89 7.37 -82.91
C LEU A 20 -53.85 6.09 -82.04
N LEU A 21 -54.29 4.95 -82.59
CA LEU A 21 -54.26 3.66 -81.89
C LEU A 21 -53.35 2.69 -82.65
N PRO A 22 -52.21 2.29 -82.07
CA PRO A 22 -51.36 1.27 -82.69
C PRO A 22 -52.16 -0.02 -82.88
N ALA A 23 -51.77 -0.83 -83.87
CA ALA A 23 -52.45 -2.09 -84.16
C ALA A 23 -52.48 -2.97 -82.89
N MET A 24 -53.58 -3.71 -82.67
CA MET A 24 -53.74 -4.57 -81.49
C MET A 24 -52.59 -5.57 -81.31
N TYR A 25 -51.95 -5.99 -82.42
CA TYR A 25 -50.73 -6.79 -82.43
C TYR A 25 -49.55 -6.10 -81.72
N ASP A 26 -49.31 -4.81 -81.94
CA ASP A 26 -48.22 -4.06 -81.28
C ASP A 26 -48.48 -3.94 -79.78
N ILE A 27 -49.73 -3.79 -79.37
CA ILE A 27 -50.12 -3.74 -77.94
C ILE A 27 -49.86 -5.10 -77.26
N VAL A 28 -50.22 -6.21 -77.91
CA VAL A 28 -49.99 -7.56 -77.35
C VAL A 28 -48.49 -7.87 -77.28
N TRP A 29 -47.72 -7.51 -78.32
CA TRP A 29 -46.28 -7.79 -78.35
C TRP A 29 -45.47 -6.88 -77.43
N SER A 30 -45.83 -5.60 -77.32
CA SER A 30 -45.27 -4.69 -76.31
C SER A 30 -45.63 -5.11 -74.89
N ALA A 31 -46.85 -5.59 -74.64
CA ALA A 31 -47.25 -6.12 -73.32
C ALA A 31 -46.45 -7.38 -72.94
N ILE A 32 -46.16 -8.26 -73.89
CA ILE A 32 -45.34 -9.47 -73.65
C ILE A 32 -43.89 -9.10 -73.34
N ILE A 33 -43.28 -8.20 -74.11
CA ILE A 33 -41.93 -7.69 -73.82
C ILE A 33 -41.90 -6.98 -72.46
N PHE A 34 -42.91 -6.16 -72.16
CA PHE A 34 -43.04 -5.49 -70.87
C PHE A 34 -43.19 -6.49 -69.71
N ALA A 35 -43.99 -7.54 -69.87
CA ALA A 35 -44.15 -8.59 -68.87
C ALA A 35 -42.85 -9.35 -68.61
N ILE A 36 -42.08 -9.65 -69.67
CA ILE A 36 -40.75 -10.28 -69.54
C ILE A 36 -39.78 -9.37 -68.76
N ILE A 37 -39.72 -8.08 -69.10
CA ILE A 37 -38.89 -7.11 -68.38
C ILE A 37 -39.33 -6.99 -66.92
N LEU A 38 -40.64 -6.87 -66.67
CA LEU A 38 -41.20 -6.77 -65.32
C LEU A 38 -40.88 -8.02 -64.49
N PHE A 39 -40.98 -9.21 -65.09
CA PHE A 39 -40.58 -10.45 -64.43
C PHE A 39 -39.09 -10.44 -64.04
N VAL A 40 -38.20 -10.00 -64.93
CA VAL A 40 -36.77 -9.87 -64.63
C VAL A 40 -36.52 -8.84 -63.54
N VAL A 41 -37.20 -7.69 -63.56
CA VAL A 41 -37.08 -6.64 -62.54
C VAL A 41 -37.56 -7.14 -61.18
N VAL A 42 -38.72 -7.80 -61.11
CA VAL A 42 -39.25 -8.35 -59.86
C VAL A 42 -38.35 -9.47 -59.33
N LYS A 43 -37.81 -10.32 -60.22
CA LYS A 43 -36.99 -11.46 -59.79
C LYS A 43 -35.53 -11.10 -59.50
N VAL A 44 -34.99 -10.01 -60.05
CA VAL A 44 -33.57 -9.63 -59.92
C VAL A 44 -33.37 -8.29 -59.22
N ALA A 45 -34.11 -7.24 -59.58
CA ALA A 45 -33.91 -5.91 -59.02
C ALA A 45 -34.44 -5.78 -57.59
N LEU A 46 -35.65 -6.28 -57.32
CA LEU A 46 -36.24 -6.24 -55.97
C LEU A 46 -35.40 -6.97 -54.92
N PRO A 47 -34.97 -8.24 -55.12
CA PRO A 47 -34.18 -8.92 -54.10
C PRO A 47 -32.84 -8.22 -53.87
N LYS A 48 -32.17 -7.70 -54.92
CA LYS A 48 -30.91 -6.96 -54.76
C LYS A 48 -31.06 -5.68 -53.95
N TYR A 49 -32.16 -4.95 -54.11
CA TYR A 49 -32.44 -3.74 -53.32
C TYR A 49 -32.74 -4.06 -51.86
N ASN A 50 -33.55 -5.09 -51.60
CA ASN A 50 -33.86 -5.52 -50.24
C ASN A 50 -32.60 -5.99 -49.52
N THR A 51 -31.74 -6.80 -50.16
CA THR A 51 -30.49 -7.27 -49.53
C THR A 51 -29.56 -6.11 -49.15
N LEU A 52 -29.48 -5.06 -49.97
CA LEU A 52 -28.66 -3.88 -49.67
C LEU A 52 -29.25 -3.02 -48.54
N ALA A 53 -30.58 -2.91 -48.48
CA ALA A 53 -31.27 -2.20 -47.41
C ALA A 53 -31.13 -2.96 -46.08
N ASP A 54 -31.31 -4.27 -46.09
CA ASP A 54 -31.15 -5.15 -44.93
C ASP A 54 -29.71 -5.13 -44.42
N GLU A 55 -28.71 -5.20 -45.31
CA GLU A 55 -27.29 -5.12 -44.93
C GLU A 55 -26.95 -3.79 -44.24
N ARG A 56 -27.51 -2.67 -44.73
CA ARG A 56 -27.36 -1.35 -44.08
C ARG A 56 -28.05 -1.30 -42.73
N ALA A 57 -29.28 -1.82 -42.63
CA ALA A 57 -30.03 -1.87 -41.38
C ALA A 57 -29.31 -2.72 -40.33
N MET A 58 -28.80 -3.89 -40.72
CA MET A 58 -28.00 -4.76 -39.85
C MET A 58 -26.73 -4.07 -39.37
N LYS A 59 -25.95 -3.46 -40.27
CA LYS A 59 -24.72 -2.72 -39.88
C LYS A 59 -25.00 -1.57 -38.91
N LEU A 60 -26.13 -0.87 -39.09
CA LEU A 60 -26.52 0.20 -38.19
C LEU A 60 -26.94 -0.33 -36.82
N GLN A 61 -27.70 -1.42 -36.79
CA GLN A 61 -28.11 -2.08 -35.55
C GLN A 61 -26.89 -2.64 -34.79
N GLU A 62 -25.99 -3.32 -35.48
CA GLU A 62 -24.73 -3.80 -34.91
C GLU A 62 -23.87 -2.64 -34.37
N GLY A 63 -23.81 -1.51 -35.09
CA GLY A 63 -23.08 -0.32 -34.64
C GLY A 63 -23.69 0.34 -33.40
N LEU A 64 -25.02 0.41 -33.31
CA LEU A 64 -25.74 0.92 -32.15
C LEU A 64 -25.58 0.00 -30.93
N ASP A 65 -25.71 -1.31 -31.13
CA ASP A 65 -25.52 -2.31 -30.08
C ASP A 65 -24.07 -2.31 -29.57
N ALA A 66 -23.09 -2.20 -30.47
CA ALA A 66 -21.67 -2.11 -30.11
C ALA A 66 -21.37 -0.83 -29.31
N THR A 67 -21.94 0.30 -29.71
CA THR A 67 -21.78 1.58 -28.99
C THR A 67 -22.41 1.53 -27.61
N THR A 68 -23.63 0.97 -27.51
CA THR A 68 -24.34 0.81 -26.23
C THR A 68 -23.55 -0.09 -25.28
N LYS A 69 -23.07 -1.23 -25.78
CA LYS A 69 -22.22 -2.15 -25.00
C LYS A 69 -20.92 -1.48 -24.54
N ALA A 70 -20.23 -0.77 -25.44
CA ALA A 70 -19.01 -0.05 -25.08
C ALA A 70 -19.26 1.02 -24.00
N HIS A 71 -20.38 1.73 -24.09
CA HIS A 71 -20.76 2.73 -23.09
C HIS A 71 -21.11 2.09 -21.74
N GLU A 72 -21.86 0.99 -21.73
CA GLU A 72 -22.14 0.23 -20.51
C GLU A 72 -20.86 -0.36 -19.88
N GLU A 73 -19.95 -0.89 -20.68
CA GLU A 73 -18.66 -1.42 -20.21
C GLU A 73 -17.79 -0.31 -19.63
N SER A 74 -17.77 0.87 -20.26
CA SER A 74 -17.08 2.06 -19.75
C SER A 74 -17.63 2.49 -18.39
N GLN A 75 -18.96 2.60 -18.25
CA GLN A 75 -19.57 2.93 -16.96
C GLN A 75 -19.27 1.89 -15.87
N LYS A 76 -19.32 0.59 -16.22
CA LYS A 76 -18.95 -0.50 -15.29
C LYS A 76 -17.47 -0.47 -14.94
N ALA A 77 -16.59 -0.03 -15.85
CA ALA A 77 -15.17 0.14 -15.57
C ALA A 77 -14.95 1.33 -14.62
N GLU A 78 -15.58 2.48 -14.88
CA GLU A 78 -15.53 3.65 -14.01
C GLU A 78 -16.05 3.35 -12.60
N SER A 79 -17.17 2.64 -12.48
CA SER A 79 -17.72 2.26 -11.18
C SER A 79 -16.78 1.33 -10.42
N ARG A 80 -16.12 0.39 -11.11
CA ARG A 80 -15.13 -0.51 -10.51
C ARG A 80 -13.90 0.26 -10.03
N ILE A 81 -13.35 1.15 -10.86
CA ILE A 81 -12.21 1.99 -10.49
C ILE A 81 -12.55 2.88 -9.29
N ALA A 82 -13.76 3.46 -9.26
CA ALA A 82 -14.20 4.28 -8.13
C ALA A 82 -14.33 3.47 -6.83
N ALA A 83 -14.85 2.25 -6.91
CA ALA A 83 -14.93 1.33 -5.79
C ALA A 83 -13.53 0.92 -5.29
N GLU A 84 -12.65 0.49 -6.19
CA GLU A 84 -11.26 0.12 -5.88
C GLU A 84 -10.49 1.29 -5.27
N LEU A 85 -10.67 2.52 -5.77
CA LEU A 85 -10.04 3.71 -5.21
C LEU A 85 -10.54 4.00 -3.79
N THR A 86 -11.82 3.78 -3.53
CA THR A 86 -12.42 3.97 -2.20
C THR A 86 -11.90 2.93 -1.22
N GLU A 87 -11.84 1.66 -1.65
CA GLU A 87 -11.28 0.56 -0.86
C GLU A 87 -9.79 0.79 -0.56
N ALA A 88 -8.99 1.14 -1.57
CA ALA A 88 -7.58 1.45 -1.41
C ALA A 88 -7.33 2.61 -0.45
N LYS A 89 -8.17 3.66 -0.49
CA LYS A 89 -8.11 4.77 0.47
C LYS A 89 -8.46 4.33 1.89
N ALA A 90 -9.47 3.48 2.05
CA ALA A 90 -9.86 2.94 3.36
C ALA A 90 -8.77 2.03 3.93
N GLU A 91 -8.15 1.19 3.10
CA GLU A 91 -7.03 0.34 3.49
C GLU A 91 -5.80 1.17 3.86
N ALA A 92 -5.45 2.19 3.06
CA ALA A 92 -4.36 3.11 3.39
C ALA A 92 -4.59 3.85 4.71
N ALA A 93 -5.82 4.31 4.98
CA ALA A 93 -6.18 4.92 6.25
C ALA A 93 -6.00 3.93 7.42
N LYS A 94 -6.49 2.69 7.25
CA LYS A 94 -6.33 1.62 8.24
C LYS A 94 -4.86 1.31 8.53
N ILE A 95 -4.02 1.21 7.49
CA ILE A 95 -2.58 0.98 7.63
C ILE A 95 -1.92 2.14 8.40
N ARG A 96 -2.28 3.38 8.06
CA ARG A 96 -1.78 4.56 8.77
C ARG A 96 -2.14 4.54 10.25
N ASP A 97 -3.39 4.24 10.57
CA ASP A 97 -3.86 4.22 11.96
C ASP A 97 -3.20 3.09 12.76
N GLN A 98 -3.04 1.92 12.14
CA GLN A 98 -2.26 0.81 12.72
C GLN A 98 -0.80 1.20 12.96
N ALA A 99 -0.16 1.89 12.01
CA ALA A 99 1.21 2.35 12.15
C ALA A 99 1.38 3.38 13.29
N VAL A 100 0.42 4.30 13.43
CA VAL A 100 0.41 5.27 14.55
C VAL A 100 0.27 4.55 15.90
N ALA A 101 -0.69 3.62 16.02
CA ALA A 101 -0.88 2.85 17.24
C ALA A 101 0.36 2.00 17.60
N GLN A 102 1.01 1.39 16.60
CA GLN A 102 2.26 0.64 16.80
C GLN A 102 3.41 1.57 17.22
N ALA A 103 3.52 2.76 16.63
CA ALA A 103 4.54 3.72 17.00
C ALA A 103 4.37 4.18 18.46
N GLU A 104 3.15 4.49 18.88
CA GLU A 104 2.83 4.84 20.27
C GLU A 104 3.19 3.70 21.24
N ASP A 105 2.83 2.46 20.91
CA ASP A 105 3.20 1.28 21.71
C ASP A 105 4.72 1.06 21.77
N ILE A 106 5.45 1.26 20.68
CA ILE A 106 6.91 1.17 20.65
C ILE A 106 7.52 2.23 21.58
N VAL A 107 7.04 3.47 21.52
CA VAL A 107 7.51 4.56 22.39
C VAL A 107 7.21 4.26 23.85
N ALA A 108 6.00 3.80 24.17
CA ALA A 108 5.62 3.42 25.54
C ALA A 108 6.50 2.27 26.07
N ARG A 109 6.73 1.23 25.27
CA ARG A 109 7.63 0.11 25.62
C ARG A 109 9.09 0.54 25.73
N ALA A 110 9.53 1.51 24.93
CA ALA A 110 10.88 2.06 25.02
C ALA A 110 11.06 2.86 26.32
N GLN A 111 10.10 3.71 26.67
CA GLN A 111 10.08 4.48 27.91
C GLN A 111 10.07 3.55 29.14
N ALA A 112 9.17 2.56 29.17
CA ALA A 112 9.10 1.60 30.27
C ALA A 112 10.42 0.82 30.46
N ARG A 113 11.06 0.39 29.37
CA ARG A 113 12.39 -0.25 29.42
C ARG A 113 13.47 0.70 29.90
N ALA A 114 13.47 1.95 29.44
CA ALA A 114 14.43 2.96 29.88
C ALA A 114 14.29 3.26 31.37
N GLU A 115 13.07 3.38 31.90
CA GLU A 115 12.83 3.56 33.33
C GLU A 115 13.30 2.36 34.15
N GLN A 116 13.04 1.14 33.67
CA GLN A 116 13.48 -0.08 34.33
C GLN A 116 15.02 -0.16 34.37
N GLU A 117 15.70 0.13 33.26
CA GLU A 117 17.16 0.10 33.22
C GLU A 117 17.76 1.23 34.06
N ALA A 118 17.16 2.43 34.06
CA ALA A 118 17.57 3.52 34.92
C ALA A 118 17.50 3.13 36.41
N LYS A 119 16.40 2.50 36.84
CA LYS A 119 16.27 1.96 38.21
C LYS A 119 17.36 0.92 38.51
N ARG A 120 17.59 -0.02 37.59
CA ARG A 120 18.63 -1.05 37.72
C ARG A 120 20.03 -0.47 37.86
N ILE A 121 20.35 0.57 37.08
CA ILE A 121 21.61 1.30 37.15
C ILE A 121 21.75 1.99 38.51
N ILE A 122 20.71 2.69 38.97
CA ILE A 122 20.72 3.38 40.28
C ILE A 122 20.91 2.38 41.42
N GLU A 123 20.17 1.27 41.44
CA GLU A 123 20.31 0.22 42.45
C GLU A 123 21.70 -0.41 42.45
N THR A 124 22.29 -0.59 41.27
CA THR A 124 23.66 -1.11 41.14
C THR A 124 24.69 -0.09 41.62
N ALA A 125 24.53 1.18 41.27
CA ALA A 125 25.39 2.26 41.74
C ALA A 125 25.32 2.42 43.26
N GLN A 126 24.14 2.35 43.86
CA GLN A 126 23.96 2.39 45.32
C GLN A 126 24.68 1.22 46.01
N ARG A 127 24.55 0.00 45.47
CA ARG A 127 25.29 -1.16 45.99
C ARG A 127 26.80 -1.00 45.86
N GLN A 128 27.27 -0.44 44.73
CA GLN A 128 28.68 -0.16 44.50
C GLN A 128 29.22 0.87 45.51
N ILE A 129 28.48 1.96 45.72
CA ILE A 129 28.83 3.01 46.69
C ILE A 129 28.91 2.45 48.11
N GLU A 130 27.96 1.61 48.52
CA GLU A 130 28.00 1.00 49.86
C GLU A 130 29.21 0.06 50.02
N ALA A 131 29.52 -0.74 48.99
CA ALA A 131 30.71 -1.58 48.99
C ALA A 131 32.01 -0.76 49.05
N GLU A 132 32.11 0.32 48.28
CA GLU A 132 33.25 1.25 48.29
C GLU A 132 33.39 1.96 49.64
N ARG A 133 32.29 2.35 50.27
CA ARG A 133 32.29 2.96 51.61
C ARG A 133 32.85 1.99 52.65
N VAL A 134 32.41 0.73 52.65
CA VAL A 134 32.93 -0.29 53.57
C VAL A 134 34.43 -0.53 53.33
N ALA A 135 34.86 -0.61 52.06
CA ALA A 135 36.27 -0.78 51.71
C ALA A 135 37.12 0.43 52.17
N ALA A 136 36.63 1.65 51.97
CA ALA A 136 37.30 2.88 52.41
C ALA A 136 37.42 2.93 53.94
N GLU A 137 36.37 2.54 54.67
CA GLU A 137 36.38 2.49 56.13
C GLU A 137 37.38 1.46 56.68
N GLN A 138 37.50 0.30 56.02
CA GLN A 138 38.52 -0.71 56.35
C GLN A 138 39.94 -0.20 56.08
N SER A 139 40.16 0.42 54.93
CA SER A 139 41.46 1.03 54.59
C SER A 139 41.85 2.13 55.58
N LEU A 140 40.92 3.01 55.95
CA LEU A 140 41.14 4.07 56.92
C LEU A 140 41.47 3.51 58.30
N ARG A 141 40.77 2.46 58.76
CA ARG A 141 41.10 1.79 60.03
C ARG A 141 42.51 1.21 60.03
N ALA A 142 42.92 0.58 58.92
CA ALA A 142 44.26 0.02 58.80
C ALA A 142 45.34 1.12 58.84
N GLU A 143 45.12 2.22 58.13
CA GLU A 143 46.05 3.35 58.06
C GLU A 143 46.16 4.08 59.41
N VAL A 144 45.04 4.37 60.06
CA VAL A 144 45.01 4.96 61.41
C VAL A 144 45.63 4.03 62.44
N GLY A 145 45.37 2.71 62.35
CA GLY A 145 46.01 1.71 63.20
C GLY A 145 47.53 1.69 63.04
N GLY A 146 48.02 1.78 61.80
CA GLY A 146 49.45 1.92 61.51
C GLY A 146 50.06 3.19 62.11
N LEU A 147 49.41 4.34 61.92
CA LEU A 147 49.86 5.63 62.48
C LEU A 147 49.83 5.63 64.02
N ALA A 148 48.82 5.03 64.64
CA ALA A 148 48.71 4.90 66.09
C ALA A 148 49.85 4.03 66.66
N THR A 149 50.16 2.90 66.01
CA THR A 149 51.28 2.04 66.40
C THR A 149 52.62 2.76 66.26
N GLN A 150 52.85 3.48 65.15
CA GLN A 150 54.07 4.29 64.97
C GLN A 150 54.22 5.38 66.05
N LEU A 151 53.11 6.03 66.43
CA LEU A 151 53.11 7.01 67.52
C LEU A 151 53.41 6.34 68.88
N ALA A 152 52.82 5.18 69.15
CA ALA A 152 53.08 4.41 70.36
C ALA A 152 54.55 3.96 70.44
N GLU A 153 55.12 3.43 69.36
CA GLU A 153 56.55 3.08 69.26
C GLU A 153 57.45 4.29 69.55
N LYS A 154 57.11 5.46 69.01
CA LYS A 154 57.87 6.69 69.24
C LYS A 154 57.80 7.14 70.70
N ILE A 155 56.61 7.13 71.32
CA ILE A 155 56.43 7.50 72.73
C ILE A 155 57.16 6.53 73.65
N VAL A 156 57.00 5.21 73.44
CA VAL A 156 57.69 4.18 74.24
C VAL A 156 59.20 4.29 74.05
N GLY A 157 59.68 4.47 72.82
CA GLY A 157 61.09 4.67 72.51
C GLY A 157 61.68 5.93 73.15
N GLU A 158 60.88 6.97 73.35
CA GLU A 158 61.30 8.20 74.05
C GLU A 158 61.30 8.01 75.57
N GLN A 159 60.32 7.29 76.12
CA GLN A 159 60.26 6.94 77.56
C GLN A 159 61.35 5.94 77.98
N LEU A 160 61.77 5.04 77.09
CA LEU A 160 62.87 4.10 77.34
C LEU A 160 64.24 4.77 77.48
N LYS A 161 64.40 6.01 76.95
CA LYS A 161 65.61 6.82 77.15
C LYS A 161 65.72 7.39 78.57
N ASP A 162 64.67 7.30 79.38
CA ASP A 162 64.72 7.62 80.80
C ASP A 162 65.17 6.37 81.58
N GLU A 163 66.44 6.34 81.95
CA GLU A 163 67.08 5.24 82.69
C GLU A 163 66.33 4.87 83.99
N ALA A 164 65.74 5.87 84.68
CA ALA A 164 65.04 5.67 85.94
C ALA A 164 63.64 5.08 85.74
N LEU A 165 63.00 5.34 84.61
CA LEU A 165 61.74 4.71 84.24
C LEU A 165 61.98 3.26 83.79
N SER A 166 62.98 3.03 82.94
CA SER A 166 63.37 1.70 82.46
C SER A 166 63.73 0.74 83.60
N ALA A 167 64.55 1.19 84.56
CA ALA A 167 64.89 0.38 85.74
C ALA A 167 63.64 -0.03 86.56
N ARG A 168 62.72 0.91 86.82
CA ARG A 168 61.47 0.62 87.55
C ARG A 168 60.54 -0.36 86.84
N VAL A 169 60.55 -0.39 85.51
CA VAL A 169 59.76 -1.36 84.74
C VAL A 169 60.38 -2.75 84.83
N VAL A 170 61.71 -2.85 84.77
CA VAL A 170 62.45 -4.12 84.95
C VAL A 170 62.21 -4.68 86.34
N ASP A 171 62.39 -3.88 87.39
CA ASP A 171 62.18 -4.33 88.77
C ASP A 171 60.74 -4.86 88.98
N ARG A 172 59.74 -4.15 88.43
CA ARG A 172 58.34 -4.57 88.53
C ARG A 172 58.05 -5.87 87.77
N PHE A 173 58.72 -6.10 86.64
CA PHE A 173 58.61 -7.36 85.89
C PHE A 173 59.27 -8.52 86.64
N LEU A 174 60.43 -8.29 87.28
CA LEU A 174 61.09 -9.28 88.13
C LEU A 174 60.23 -9.62 89.36
N ASP A 175 59.64 -8.63 90.02
CA ASP A 175 58.70 -8.83 91.12
C ASP A 175 57.47 -9.66 90.71
N GLU A 176 56.97 -9.50 89.49
CA GLU A 176 55.81 -10.23 88.98
C GLU A 176 56.16 -11.67 88.56
N LEU A 177 57.36 -11.89 88.03
CA LEU A 177 57.93 -13.22 87.80
C LEU A 177 58.14 -13.98 89.10
N ASP A 178 58.73 -13.33 90.11
CA ASP A 178 58.92 -13.94 91.42
C ASP A 178 57.57 -14.31 92.05
N LYS A 179 56.54 -13.48 91.87
CA LYS A 179 55.16 -13.80 92.31
C LYS A 179 54.52 -14.94 91.52
N GLN A 180 54.73 -15.04 90.21
CA GLN A 180 54.21 -16.16 89.41
C GLN A 180 54.95 -17.47 89.71
N VAL A 181 56.27 -17.43 89.88
CA VAL A 181 57.09 -18.60 90.24
C VAL A 181 56.80 -19.06 91.67
N ALA A 182 56.53 -18.14 92.60
CA ALA A 182 56.10 -18.49 93.95
C ALA A 182 54.64 -18.98 94.05
N ALA A 183 53.84 -18.79 92.99
CA ALA A 183 52.45 -19.26 92.89
C ALA A 183 52.30 -20.62 92.18
N VAL A 184 53.42 -21.22 91.73
CA VAL A 184 53.53 -22.58 91.19
C VAL A 184 54.18 -23.49 92.22
#